data_AF-A0A1W1CQ94-F1
#
_entry.id   AF-A0A1W1CQ94-F1
#
_cell.length_a   1.000
_cell.length_b   1.000
_cell.length_c   1.000
_cell.angle_alpha   90.00
_cell.angle_beta   90.00
_cell.angle_gamma   90.00
#
_symmetry.space_group_name_H-M   'P 1'
#
loop_
_entity.id
_entity.type
_entity.pdbx_description
1 polymer ?
#
loop_
_entity_poly.entity_id
_entity_poly.type
_entity_poly.pdbx_seq_one_letter_code
_entity_poly.pdbx_strand_id
1 'polypeptide(L)' 'MKANCFDTASMFNSKVVNKIYKSTHGNYRDTNKLLYGLFEIYTAYEKNNQLYSINTNQISTKLIEMAAIHTGLIDA' A
#
# COMPACT_ATOMS: atom_id res chain seq x y z
N MET A 1 5.37 9.43 6.09
CA MET A 1 5.69 8.98 4.70
C MET A 1 6.89 9.76 4.16
N LYS A 2 7.53 9.36 3.04
CA LYS A 2 8.58 10.21 2.43
C LYS A 2 7.99 11.57 2.03
N ALA A 3 8.78 12.63 2.15
CA ALA A 3 8.27 14.01 2.13
C ALA A 3 7.83 14.52 0.73
N ASN A 4 8.24 13.87 -0.36
CA ASN A 4 7.88 14.29 -1.72
C ASN A 4 7.22 13.16 -2.54
N CYS A 5 6.47 13.55 -3.58
CA CYS A 5 5.71 12.61 -4.41
C CYS A 5 6.59 11.69 -5.24
N PHE A 6 7.77 12.13 -5.70
CA PHE A 6 8.72 11.30 -6.46
C PHE A 6 9.26 10.15 -5.62
N ASP A 7 9.60 10.46 -4.38
CA ASP A 7 10.05 9.52 -3.39
C ASP A 7 8.98 8.48 -3.06
N THR A 8 7.73 8.90 -2.93
CA THR A 8 6.60 7.99 -2.76
C THR A 8 6.39 7.12 -4.00
N ALA A 9 6.45 7.71 -5.20
CA ALA A 9 6.34 6.97 -6.45
C ALA A 9 7.46 5.92 -6.61
N SER A 10 8.68 6.23 -6.16
CA SER A 10 9.82 5.30 -6.19
C SER A 10 9.61 4.03 -5.35
N MET A 11 8.68 4.05 -4.39
CA MET A 11 8.34 2.88 -3.58
C MET A 11 7.55 1.82 -4.38
N PHE A 12 6.94 2.21 -5.51
CA PHE A 12 6.16 1.35 -6.41
C PHE A 12 7.04 0.71 -7.48
N ASN A 13 7.94 -0.18 -7.07
CA ASN A 13 8.70 -0.99 -8.02
C ASN A 13 7.80 -2.05 -8.72
N SER A 14 8.32 -2.69 -9.77
CA SER A 14 7.56 -3.68 -10.56
C SER A 14 6.98 -4.83 -9.72
N LYS A 15 7.63 -5.23 -8.63
CA LYS A 15 7.13 -6.28 -7.73
C LYS A 15 5.87 -5.82 -6.99
N VAL A 16 5.88 -4.59 -6.48
CA VAL A 16 4.73 -3.96 -5.82
C VAL A 16 3.58 -3.80 -6.81
N VAL A 17 3.86 -3.24 -7.99
CA VAL A 17 2.84 -3.05 -9.04
C VAL A 17 2.22 -4.38 -9.46
N ASN A 18 3.01 -5.43 -9.65
CA ASN A 18 2.51 -6.77 -9.98
C ASN A 18 1.62 -7.36 -8.87
N LYS A 19 1.92 -7.09 -7.59
CA LYS A 19 1.08 -7.58 -6.48
C LYS A 19 -0.26 -6.84 -6.41
N ILE A 20 -0.24 -5.52 -6.63
CA ILE A 20 -1.46 -4.70 -6.73
C ILE A 20 -2.31 -5.19 -7.89
N TYR A 21 -1.70 -5.40 -9.07
CA TYR A 21 -2.37 -5.92 -10.24
C TYR A 21 -3.01 -7.30 -9.99
N LYS A 22 -2.31 -8.22 -9.31
CA LYS A 22 -2.88 -9.55 -8.97
C LYS A 22 -4.13 -9.48 -8.10
N SER A 23 -4.24 -8.47 -7.23
CA SER A 23 -5.38 -8.35 -6.30
C SER A 23 -6.54 -7.58 -6.91
N THR A 24 -6.28 -6.74 -7.91
CA THR A 24 -7.24 -5.78 -8.49
C THR A 24 -7.59 -6.11 -9.94
N HIS A 25 -6.85 -7.01 -10.57
CA HIS A 25 -6.91 -7.33 -12.00
C HIS A 25 -6.78 -6.10 -12.91
N GLY A 26 -6.08 -5.05 -12.42
CA GLY A 26 -5.95 -3.78 -13.14
C GLY A 26 -7.24 -2.96 -13.21
N ASN A 27 -8.31 -3.36 -12.50
CA ASN A 27 -9.52 -2.58 -12.38
C ASN A 27 -9.19 -1.26 -11.67
N TYR A 28 -9.52 -0.13 -12.30
CA TYR A 28 -9.22 1.20 -11.76
C TYR A 28 -9.87 1.44 -10.39
N ARG A 29 -11.14 1.05 -10.22
CA ARG A 29 -11.89 1.25 -8.97
C ARG A 29 -11.24 0.45 -7.83
N ASP A 30 -10.93 -0.82 -8.08
CA ASP A 30 -10.34 -1.70 -7.07
C ASP A 30 -8.91 -1.29 -6.74
N THR A 31 -8.14 -0.87 -7.76
CA THR A 31 -6.80 -0.31 -7.57
C THR A 31 -6.85 0.94 -6.70
N ASN A 32 -7.74 1.88 -7.01
CA ASN A 32 -7.88 3.10 -6.22
C ASN A 32 -8.33 2.79 -4.79
N LYS A 33 -9.26 1.85 -4.61
CA LYS A 33 -9.72 1.40 -3.29
C LYS A 33 -8.58 0.80 -2.46
N LEU A 34 -7.79 -0.10 -3.06
CA LEU A 34 -6.63 -0.73 -2.42
C LEU A 34 -5.60 0.32 -2.01
N LEU A 35 -5.26 1.26 -2.91
CA LEU A 35 -4.28 2.30 -2.64
C LEU A 35 -4.74 3.22 -1.51
N TYR A 36 -6.02 3.59 -1.47
CA TYR A 36 -6.58 4.35 -0.36
C TYR A 36 -6.38 3.63 0.97
N GLY A 37 -6.77 2.36 1.07
CA GLY A 37 -6.57 1.55 2.27
C GLY A 37 -5.09 1.39 2.65
N LEU A 38 -4.21 1.25 1.65
CA LEU A 38 -2.77 1.18 1.89
C LEU A 38 -2.24 2.48 2.52
N PHE A 39 -2.64 3.64 2.01
CA PHE A 39 -2.23 4.93 2.57
C PHE A 39 -2.83 5.16 3.96
N GLU A 40 -4.07 4.73 4.21
CA GLU A 40 -4.66 4.77 5.55
C GLU A 40 -3.84 3.98 6.57
N ILE A 41 -3.34 2.79 6.20
CA ILE A 41 -2.45 2.02 7.07
C ILE A 41 -1.17 2.82 7.36
N TYR A 42 -0.52 3.40 6.34
CA TYR A 42 0.66 4.24 6.56
C TYR A 42 0.37 5.44 7.48
N THR A 43 -0.78 6.10 7.30
CA THR A 43 -1.24 7.19 8.17
C THR A 43 -1.47 6.71 9.61
N ALA A 44 -2.00 5.51 9.81
CA ALA A 44 -2.18 4.93 11.15
C ALA A 44 -0.83 4.70 11.85
N TYR A 45 0.17 4.14 11.14
CA TYR A 45 1.52 3.98 11.67
C TYR A 45 2.17 5.33 12.02
N GLU A 46 1.99 6.34 11.18
CA GLU A 46 2.50 7.70 11.41
C GLU A 46 1.85 8.35 12.64
N LYS A 47 0.52 8.30 12.75
CA LYS A 47 -0.23 8.85 13.90
C LYS A 47 0.16 8.19 15.23
N ASN A 48 0.52 6.91 15.21
CA ASN A 48 0.97 6.16 16.38
C ASN A 48 2.48 6.28 16.65
N ASN A 49 3.20 7.15 15.91
CA ASN A 49 4.66 7.28 15.96
C ASN A 49 5.42 5.97 15.66
N GLN A 50 4.79 5.00 14.99
CA GLN A 50 5.35 3.67 14.71
C GLN A 50 5.92 3.55 13.30
N LEU A 51 6.09 4.66 12.57
CA LEU A 51 6.57 4.61 11.19
C LEU A 51 7.97 3.97 11.06
N TYR A 52 8.81 4.11 12.09
CA TYR A 52 10.14 3.48 12.17
C TYR A 52 10.08 1.94 12.21
N SER A 53 8.93 1.35 12.57
CA SER A 53 8.75 -0.10 12.64
C SER A 53 8.49 -0.75 11.28
N ILE A 54 8.24 0.06 10.24
CA ILE A 54 7.97 -0.41 8.88
C ILE A 54 8.94 0.19 7.88
N ASN A 55 9.24 -0.56 6.82
CA ASN A 55 10.08 -0.06 5.74
C ASN A 55 9.30 0.98 4.91
N THR A 56 9.84 2.19 4.79
CA THR A 56 9.27 3.29 3.99
C THR A 56 10.01 3.55 2.68
N ASN A 57 11.07 2.79 2.38
CA ASN A 57 11.79 2.88 1.11
C ASN A 57 11.12 2.03 0.02
N GLN A 58 10.42 0.98 0.42
CA GLN A 58 9.64 0.12 -0.47
C GLN A 58 8.34 -0.29 0.23
N ILE A 59 7.27 -0.43 -0.54
CA ILE A 59 6.00 -0.94 0.00
C ILE A 59 6.18 -2.44 0.27
N SER A 60 5.96 -2.84 1.52
CA SER A 60 6.02 -4.26 1.88
C SER A 60 4.77 -4.99 1.37
N THR A 61 4.96 -6.24 0.91
CA THR A 61 3.85 -7.10 0.46
C THR A 61 2.78 -7.25 1.55
N LYS A 62 3.20 -7.32 2.82
CA LYS A 62 2.31 -7.44 3.97
C LYS A 62 1.33 -6.27 4.06
N LEU A 63 1.79 -5.04 3.85
CA LEU A 63 0.92 -3.86 3.91
C LEU A 63 -0.09 -3.85 2.74
N ILE A 64 0.31 -4.33 1.56
CA ILE A 64 -0.60 -4.50 0.41
C ILE A 64 -1.68 -5.53 0.73
N GLU A 65 -1.30 -6.66 1.34
CA GLU A 65 -2.24 -7.72 1.72
C GLU A 65 -3.20 -7.25 2.82
N MET A 66 -2.69 -6.54 3.84
CA MET A 66 -3.55 -5.92 4.86
C MET A 66 -4.55 -4.93 4.25
N ALA A 67 -4.12 -4.10 3.30
CA ALA A 67 -5.02 -3.19 2.59
C ALA A 67 -6.06 -3.95 1.76
N ALA A 68 -5.66 -5.03 1.07
CA ALA A 68 -6.56 -5.84 0.27
C ALA A 68 -7.63 -6.56 1.11
N ILE A 69 -7.25 -7.10 2.28
CA ILE A 69 -8.18 -7.69 3.25
C ILE A 69 -9.12 -6.61 3.81
N HIS A 70 -8.56 -5.49 4.26
CA HIS A 70 -9.35 -4.37 4.82
C HIS A 70 -10.39 -3.82 3.83
N THR A 71 -10.06 -3.83 2.53
CA THR A 71 -10.94 -3.35 1.47
C THR A 71 -11.85 -4.44 0.88
N GLY A 72 -11.79 -5.68 1.37
CA GLY A 72 -12.60 -6.80 0.89
C GLY A 72 -12.27 -7.23 -0.55
N LEU A 73 -11.05 -6.97 -1.01
CA LEU A 73 -10.55 -7.45 -2.31
C LEU A 73 -9.98 -8.88 -2.22
N ILE A 74 -9.60 -9.30 -1.01
CA ILE A 74 -9.15 -10.66 -0.69
C ILE A 74 -9.90 -11.09 0.57
N ASP A 75 -10.46 -12.29 0.56
CA ASP A 75 -10.97 -12.97 1.75
C ASP A 75 -9.83 -13.75 2.40
N ALA A 76 -9.64 -13.57 3.72
CA ALA A 76 -8.56 -14.18 4.50
C ALA A 76 -9.04 -14.57 5.90
#